data_AF-A0A662THS5-F1
#
_entry.id   AF-A0A662THS5-F1
#
_cell.length_a   1.000
_cell.length_b   1.000
_cell.length_c   1.000
_cell.angle_alpha   90.00
_cell.angle_beta   90.00
_cell.angle_gamma   90.00
#
_symmetry.space_group_name_H-M   'P 1'
#
loop_
_entity.id
_entity.type
_entity.pdbx_description
1 polymer ?
#
loop_
_entity_poly.entity_id
_entity_poly.type
_entity_poly.pdbx_seq_one_letter_code
_entity_poly.pdbx_strand_id
1 'polypeptide(L)' 'MNYLRIEPLNQSICTKASHLRKTYKLPEIDSLILATAVCLKYKHFYTFDRDFKELNNNVIEETLVHYLT' A
#
# COMPACT_ATOMS: atom_id res chain seq x y z
N MET A 1 -8.94 13.84 -20.02
CA MET A 1 -8.21 13.48 -18.79
C MET A 1 -8.67 12.10 -18.37
N ASN A 2 -7.76 11.15 -18.19
CA ASN A 2 -8.11 9.89 -17.53
C ASN A 2 -8.09 10.15 -16.02
N TYR A 3 -9.26 10.06 -15.39
CA TYR A 3 -9.43 10.24 -13.94
C TYR A 3 -8.97 9.02 -13.14
N LEU A 4 -8.71 7.90 -13.82
CA LEU A 4 -8.26 6.65 -13.22
C LEU A 4 -7.02 6.15 -13.95
N ARG A 5 -6.00 5.77 -13.18
CA ARG A 5 -4.82 5.05 -13.66
C ARG A 5 -4.90 3.63 -13.13
N ILE A 6 -4.74 2.65 -14.02
CA ILE A 6 -4.69 1.23 -13.65
C ILE A 6 -3.22 0.83 -13.56
N GLU A 7 -2.80 0.36 -12.40
CA GLU A 7 -1.44 -0.13 -12.21
C GLU A 7 -1.39 -1.65 -12.39
N PRO A 8 -0.57 -2.18 -13.32
CA PRO A 8 -0.40 -3.61 -13.46
C PRO A 8 0.43 -4.16 -12.31
N LEU A 9 -0.01 -5.30 -11.77
CA LEU A 9 0.81 -6.07 -10.85
C LEU A 9 1.95 -6.74 -11.61
N ASN A 10 3.13 -6.77 -10.99
CA ASN A 10 4.30 -7.47 -11.50
C ASN A 10 4.98 -8.24 -10.37
N GLN A 11 5.99 -9.05 -10.70
CA GLN A 11 6.67 -9.90 -9.73
C GLN A 11 7.26 -9.11 -8.54
N SER A 12 7.83 -7.93 -8.78
CA SER A 12 8.41 -7.10 -7.72
C SER A 12 7.34 -6.66 -6.71
N ILE A 13 6.17 -6.24 -7.20
CA ILE A 13 5.02 -5.87 -6.36
C ILE A 13 4.55 -7.09 -5.55
N CYS A 14 4.40 -8.25 -6.17
CA CYS A 14 3.96 -9.46 -5.47
C CYS A 14 4.94 -9.90 -4.38
N THR A 15 6.25 -9.84 -4.66
CA THR A 15 7.29 -10.14 -3.67
C THR A 15 7.24 -9.15 -2.51
N LYS A 16 7.13 -7.84 -2.80
CA LYS A 16 7.01 -6.79 -1.78
C LYS A 16 5.75 -6.99 -0.93
N ALA A 17 4.62 -7.32 -1.54
CA ALA A 17 3.36 -7.61 -0.84
C ALA A 17 3.50 -8.78 0.13
N SER A 18 4.19 -9.85 -0.25
CA SER A 18 4.46 -10.99 0.65
C SER A 18 5.25 -10.58 1.90
N HIS A 19 6.22 -9.67 1.75
CA HIS A 19 6.96 -9.12 2.88
C HIS A 19 6.08 -8.22 3.75
N LEU A 20 5.35 -7.27 3.14
CA LEU A 20 4.46 -6.34 3.87
C LEU A 20 3.38 -7.10 4.65
N ARG A 21 2.79 -8.14 4.06
CA ARG A 21 1.81 -9.02 4.71
C ARG A 21 2.34 -9.61 6.01
N LYS A 22 3.58 -10.10 6.01
CA LYS A 22 4.20 -10.69 7.20
C LYS A 22 4.55 -9.63 8.24
N THR A 23 5.09 -8.50 7.80
CA THR A 23 5.55 -7.42 8.68
C THR A 23 4.39 -6.71 9.37
N TYR A 24 3.35 -6.35 8.61
CA TYR A 24 2.25 -5.51 9.07
C TYR A 24 0.95 -6.29 9.30
N LYS A 25 0.95 -7.62 9.09
CA LYS A 25 -0.20 -8.51 9.30
C LYS A 25 -1.46 -8.10 8.53
N LEU A 26 -1.30 -7.35 7.43
CA LEU A 26 -2.39 -6.95 6.55
C LEU A 26 -2.96 -8.17 5.80
N PRO A 27 -4.24 -8.14 5.40
CA PRO A 27 -4.77 -9.09 4.43
C PRO A 27 -3.98 -9.08 3.12
N GLU A 28 -4.09 -10.16 2.35
CA GLU A 28 -3.29 -10.35 1.14
C GLU A 28 -3.53 -9.27 0.09
N ILE A 29 -4.80 -8.92 -0.15
CA ILE A 29 -5.17 -7.90 -1.12
C ILE A 29 -4.68 -6.52 -0.67
N ASP A 30 -4.86 -6.18 0.60
CA ASP A 30 -4.39 -4.90 1.15
C ASP A 30 -2.87 -4.76 1.09
N SER A 31 -2.16 -5.86 1.33
CA SER A 31 -0.71 -5.92 1.16
C SER A 31 -0.29 -5.68 -0.29
N LEU A 32 -1.04 -6.18 -1.28
CA LEU A 32 -0.79 -5.93 -2.71
C LEU A 32 -1.03 -4.47 -3.09
N ILE A 33 -2.10 -3.86 -2.59
CA ILE A 33 -2.41 -2.45 -2.88
C ILE A 33 -1.32 -1.54 -2.27
N LEU A 34 -0.96 -1.76 -1.00
CA LEU A 34 0.11 -1.00 -0.36
C LEU A 34 1.47 -1.23 -1.04
N ALA A 35 1.82 -2.48 -1.38
CA ALA A 35 3.05 -2.79 -2.10
C ALA A 35 3.12 -2.09 -3.46
N THR A 36 1.99 -2.01 -4.17
CA THR A 36 1.90 -1.29 -5.45
C THR A 36 2.25 0.18 -5.25
N ALA A 37 1.68 0.83 -4.23
CA ALA A 37 1.96 2.22 -3.94
C ALA A 37 3.42 2.47 -3.58
N VAL A 38 4.00 1.59 -2.76
CA VAL A 38 5.41 1.67 -2.36
C VAL A 38 6.36 1.46 -3.56
N CYS A 39 6.15 0.39 -4.34
CA CYS A 39 6.99 0.08 -5.50
C CYS A 39 6.94 1.15 -6.59
N LEU A 40 5.79 1.79 -6.77
CA LEU A 40 5.61 2.88 -7.74
C LEU A 40 5.94 4.27 -7.16
N LYS A 41 6.45 4.32 -5.92
CA LYS A 41 6.87 5.54 -5.21
C LYS A 41 5.77 6.59 -5.08
N TYR A 42 4.53 6.14 -4.87
CA TYR A 42 3.48 7.06 -4.47
C TYR A 42 3.78 7.61 -3.08
N LYS A 43 3.89 8.94 -2.98
CA LYS A 43 4.23 9.62 -1.73
C LYS A 43 3.16 9.48 -0.65
N HIS A 44 1.92 9.24 -1.06
CA HIS A 44 0.77 9.16 -0.17
C HIS A 44 -0.10 7.96 -0.54
N PHE A 45 -0.49 7.22 0.49
CA PHE A 45 -1.44 6.11 0.42
C PHE A 45 -2.63 6.43 1.32
N TYR A 46 -3.79 6.69 0.73
CA TYR A 46 -5.01 7.04 1.46
C TYR A 46 -5.93 5.82 1.54
N THR A 47 -6.48 5.56 2.71
CA THR A 47 -7.43 4.47 2.91
C THR A 47 -8.39 4.77 4.05
N PHE A 48 -9.61 4.20 3.97
CA PHE A 48 -10.59 4.16 5.05
C PHE A 48 -10.63 2.78 5.72
N ASP A 49 -9.77 1.85 5.27
CA ASP A 49 -9.76 0.49 5.80
C ASP A 49 -9.08 0.44 7.18
N ARG A 50 -9.82 -0.08 8.16
CA ARG A 50 -9.40 -0.22 9.56
C ARG A 50 -8.14 -1.06 9.73
N ASP A 51 -7.83 -1.95 8.78
CA ASP A 51 -6.65 -2.79 8.84
C ASP A 51 -5.34 -1.96 8.71
N PHE A 52 -5.44 -0.74 8.19
CA PHE A 52 -4.33 0.22 8.12
C PHE A 52 -4.28 1.20 9.29
N LYS A 53 -5.20 1.10 10.26
CA LYS A 53 -5.27 2.06 11.38
C LYS A 53 -3.97 2.15 12.18
N GLU A 54 -3.30 1.02 12.41
CA GLU A 54 -2.00 0.96 13.10
C GLU A 54 -0.84 1.49 12.24
N LEU A 55 -1.06 1.67 10.93
CA LEU A 55 -0.08 2.23 9.99
C LEU A 55 -0.27 3.72 9.75
N ASN A 56 -1.27 4.36 10.38
CA ASN A 56 -1.51 5.77 10.18
C ASN A 56 -0.29 6.63 10.55
N ASN A 57 0.07 7.57 9.68
CA ASN A 57 1.28 8.41 9.76
C ASN A 57 2.62 7.67 9.69
N ASN A 58 2.62 6.35 9.45
CA ASN A 58 3.87 5.63 9.21
C ASN A 58 4.33 5.87 7.77
N VAL A 59 5.65 6.03 7.63
CA VAL A 59 6.32 6.07 6.33
C VAL A 59 6.88 4.69 6.04
N ILE A 60 6.43 4.08 4.95
CA ILE A 60 6.94 2.82 4.43
C ILE A 60 7.76 3.16 3.18
N GLU A 61 9.08 3.14 3.33
CA GLU A 61 10.04 3.66 2.35
C GLU A 61 9.78 5.14 2.01
N GLU A 62 9.17 5.45 0.87
CA GLU A 62 8.85 6.82 0.45
C GLU A 62 7.34 7.12 0.53
N THR A 63 6.53 6.15 0.99
CA THR A 63 5.06 6.23 1.01
C THR A 63 4.53 6.48 2.41
N LEU A 64 3.89 7.63 2.63
CA LEU A 64 3.17 7.96 3.85
C LEU A 64 1.76 7.36 3.81
N VAL A 65 1.41 6.57 4.82
CA VAL A 65 0.06 6.01 4.97
C VAL A 65 -0.83 6.97 5.74
N HIS A 66 -1.99 7.27 5.17
CA HIS A 66 -3.05 8.10 5.72
C HIS A 66 -4.30 7.24 5.92
N TYR A 67 -4.60 6.90 7.17
CA TYR A 67 -5.89 6.31 7.53
C TYR A 67 -6.88 7.45 7.81
N LEU A 68 -7.93 7.52 6.99
CA LEU A 68 -8.96 8.55 7.05
C LEU A 68 -10.14 8.02 7.88
N THR A 69 -10.46 8.75 8.96
CA THR A 69 -11.61 8.50 9.85
C THR A 69 -12.75 9.46 9.57
#